data_AF-A0A136KJ65-F1
#
_entry.id   AF-A0A136KJ65-F1
#
_cell.length_a   1.000
_cell.length_b   1.000
_cell.length_c   1.000
_cell.angle_alpha   90.00
_cell.angle_beta   90.00
_cell.angle_gamma   90.00
#
_symmetry.space_group_name_H-M   'P 1'
#
loop_
_entity.id
_entity.type
_entity.pdbx_description
1 polymer ?
#
loop_
_entity_poly.entity_id
_entity_poly.type
_entity_poly.pdbx_seq_one_letter_code
_entity_poly.pdbx_strand_id
1 'polypeptide(L)' 'MCPPNYFRIDYEINPWMHKENNVVSQSAFSQFNSLVEAYKKINIPISMIDADPELPDMVYSANYGFVQDNIFYCL' A
#
# COMPACT_ATOMS: atom_id res chain seq x y z
N MET A 1 2.23 -2.57 6.75
CA MET A 1 2.28 -2.23 5.31
C MET A 1 1.82 -3.44 4.50
N CYS A 2 1.36 -3.22 3.27
CA CYS A 2 0.96 -4.28 2.34
C CYS A 2 1.86 -4.20 1.09
N PRO A 3 2.49 -5.30 0.65
CA PRO A 3 3.35 -5.29 -0.53
C PRO A 3 2.52 -5.18 -1.83
N PRO A 4 3.10 -4.64 -2.92
CA PRO A 4 2.36 -4.36 -4.16
C PRO A 4 2.21 -5.59 -5.07
N ASN A 5 2.05 -6.79 -4.51
CA ASN A 5 1.95 -8.04 -5.29
C ASN A 5 0.85 -8.00 -6.35
N TYR A 6 -0.27 -7.34 -6.04
CA TYR A 6 -1.45 -7.24 -6.89
C TYR A 6 -1.82 -5.79 -7.22
N PHE A 7 -0.91 -4.84 -7.01
CA PHE A 7 -1.18 -3.41 -7.24
C PHE A 7 -1.37 -3.09 -8.73
N ARG A 8 -2.46 -2.40 -9.04
CA ARG A 8 -2.91 -2.06 -10.40
C ARG A 8 -3.99 -0.97 -10.33
N ILE A 9 -4.27 -0.31 -11.46
CA ILE A 9 -5.32 0.71 -11.57
C ILE A 9 -6.50 0.08 -12.33
N ASP A 10 -7.36 -0.64 -11.61
CA ASP A 10 -8.53 -1.31 -12.20
C ASP A 10 -9.75 -0.38 -12.34
N TYR A 11 -9.77 0.71 -11.58
CA TYR A 11 -10.86 1.66 -11.48
C TYR A 11 -10.34 3.09 -11.19
N GLU A 12 -11.22 4.08 -11.31
CA GLU A 12 -10.88 5.50 -11.12
C GLU A 12 -11.82 6.10 -10.07
N ILE A 13 -11.29 6.30 -8.86
CA ILE A 13 -12.04 6.86 -7.72
C ILE A 13 -11.46 8.19 -7.23
N ASN A 14 -10.35 8.63 -7.81
CA ASN A 14 -9.72 9.92 -7.53
C ASN A 14 -9.04 10.48 -8.80
N PRO A 15 -8.75 11.79 -8.85
CA PRO A 15 -8.23 12.44 -10.07
C PRO A 15 -6.87 11.98 -10.58
N TRP A 16 -6.12 11.19 -9.79
CA TRP A 16 -4.79 10.69 -10.18
C TRP A 16 -4.86 9.32 -10.87
N MET A 17 -6.00 8.62 -10.74
CA MET A 17 -6.21 7.32 -11.37
C MET A 17 -6.71 7.51 -12.79
N HIS A 18 -6.02 6.86 -13.73
CA HIS A 18 -6.48 6.68 -15.10
C HIS A 18 -6.25 5.21 -15.45
N LYS A 19 -7.29 4.48 -15.86
CA LYS A 19 -7.19 3.04 -16.21
C LYS A 19 -6.26 2.76 -17.39
N GLU A 20 -5.97 3.78 -18.21
CA GLU A 20 -4.99 3.69 -19.29
C GLU A 20 -3.54 3.65 -18.76
N ASN A 21 -3.31 4.09 -17.52
CA ASN A 21 -2.00 4.02 -16.88
C ASN A 21 -1.74 2.59 -16.42
N ASN A 22 -0.61 2.04 -16.84
CA ASN A 22 -0.15 0.74 -16.37
C ASN A 22 0.78 0.90 -15.17
N VAL A 23 0.58 0.08 -14.14
CA VAL A 23 1.54 -0.07 -13.06
C VAL A 23 2.70 -0.93 -13.56
N VAL A 24 3.92 -0.38 -13.53
CA VAL A 24 5.13 -1.16 -13.78
C VAL A 24 5.51 -1.90 -12.50
N SER A 25 5.17 -3.19 -12.40
CA SER A 25 5.30 -3.97 -11.16
C SER A 25 6.72 -3.93 -10.58
N GLN A 26 7.76 -4.03 -11.42
CA GLN A 26 9.16 -3.96 -10.96
C GLN A 26 9.48 -2.61 -10.28
N SER A 27 8.98 -1.50 -10.85
CA SER A 27 9.15 -0.18 -10.28
C SER A 27 8.37 -0.02 -8.98
N ALA A 28 7.14 -0.53 -8.91
CA ALA A 28 6.33 -0.52 -7.70
C ALA A 28 7.03 -1.26 -6.54
N PHE A 29 7.55 -2.47 -6.79
CA PHE A 29 8.33 -3.21 -5.80
C PHE A 29 9.61 -2.48 -5.38
N SER A 30 10.35 -1.90 -6.35
CA SER A 30 11.57 -1.14 -6.04
C SER A 30 11.28 0.08 -5.15
N GLN A 31 10.22 0.82 -5.44
CA GLN A 31 9.80 1.99 -4.65
C GLN A 31 9.29 1.58 -3.26
N PHE A 32 8.46 0.53 -3.18
CA PHE A 32 8.00 -0.02 -1.90
C PHE A 32 9.17 -0.47 -1.02
N ASN A 33 10.11 -1.23 -1.56
CA ASN A 33 11.29 -1.68 -0.81
C ASN A 33 12.16 -0.49 -0.36
N SER A 34 12.29 0.55 -1.18
CA SER A 34 13.01 1.77 -0.80
C SER A 34 12.36 2.46 0.41
N LEU A 35 11.02 2.50 0.47
CA LEU A 35 10.28 3.03 1.62
C LEU A 35 10.46 2.17 2.88
N VAL A 36 10.36 0.84 2.74
CA VAL A 36 10.61 -0.10 3.84
C VAL A 36 12.01 0.08 4.42
N GLU A 37 13.03 0.19 3.56
CA GLU A 37 14.41 0.43 3.99
C GLU A 37 14.58 1.81 4.65
N ALA A 38 13.86 2.84 4.19
CA ALA A 38 13.88 4.14 4.84
C ALA A 38 13.33 4.09 6.28
N TYR A 39 12.23 3.36 6.51
CA TYR A 39 11.67 3.15 7.85
C TYR A 39 12.59 2.31 8.75
N LYS A 40 13.20 1.25 8.21
CA LYS A 40 14.18 0.43 8.96
C LYS A 40 15.38 1.26 9.41
N LYS A 41 15.91 2.16 8.57
CA LYS A 41 17.05 3.02 8.91
C LYS A 41 16.82 3.90 10.15
N ILE A 42 15.56 4.23 10.43
CA ILE A 42 15.16 5.02 11.61
C ILE A 42 14.51 4.16 12.70
N ASN A 43 14.69 2.83 12.64
CA ASN A 43 14.21 1.86 13.62
C ASN A 43 12.69 1.85 13.85
N ILE A 44 11.90 2.22 12.83
CA ILE A 44 10.44 2.06 12.89
C ILE A 44 10.11 0.57 12.72
N PRO A 45 9.34 -0.04 13.64
CA PRO A 45 8.86 -1.41 13.47
C PRO A 45 7.85 -1.49 12.32
N ILE A 46 7.97 -2.51 11.48
CA ILE A 46 7.10 -2.73 10.33
C ILE A 46 6.48 -4.12 10.43
N SER A 47 5.16 -4.18 10.40
CA SER A 47 4.40 -5.42 10.20
C SER A 47 3.91 -5.48 8.75
N MET A 48 3.90 -6.67 8.16
CA MET A 48 3.38 -6.90 6.81
C MET A 48 2.03 -7.60 6.87
N ILE A 49 1.17 -7.25 5.92
CA ILE A 49 -0.12 -7.91 5.66
C ILE A 49 -0.03 -8.52 4.26
N ASP A 50 -0.52 -9.74 4.08
CA ASP A 50 -0.57 -10.37 2.77
C ASP A 50 -1.55 -9.64 1.86
N ALA A 51 -1.12 -9.39 0.62
CA ALA A 51 -1.97 -8.74 -0.37
C ALA A 51 -3.03 -9.73 -0.89
N ASP A 52 -4.22 -9.21 -1.21
CA ASP A 52 -5.29 -9.98 -1.84
C ASP A 52 -5.36 -9.68 -3.35
N PRO A 53 -5.41 -10.69 -4.23
CA PRO A 53 -5.52 -10.48 -5.68
C PRO A 53 -6.78 -9.70 -6.08
N GLU A 54 -7.87 -9.75 -5.31
CA GLU A 54 -9.10 -9.04 -5.62
C GLU A 54 -9.07 -7.56 -5.18
N LEU A 55 -8.10 -7.14 -4.36
CA LEU A 55 -8.04 -5.82 -3.75
C LEU A 55 -6.75 -5.05 -4.14
N PRO A 56 -6.74 -4.37 -5.30
CA PRO A 56 -5.52 -3.75 -5.83
C PRO A 56 -4.97 -2.60 -4.97
N ASP A 57 -5.85 -1.88 -4.27
CA ASP A 57 -5.52 -0.71 -3.46
C ASP A 57 -5.07 -1.03 -2.02
N MET A 58 -4.93 -2.31 -1.64
CA MET A 58 -4.45 -2.71 -0.31
C MET A 58 -3.07 -2.11 0.05
N VAL A 59 -2.27 -1.71 -0.94
CA VAL A 59 -1.00 -1.01 -0.68
C VAL A 59 -1.17 0.26 0.17
N TYR A 60 -2.35 0.90 0.12
CA TYR A 60 -2.67 2.13 0.85
C TYR A 60 -3.18 1.84 2.27
N SER A 61 -2.35 1.18 3.08
CA SER A 61 -2.72 0.78 4.46
C SER A 61 -3.14 1.93 5.40
N ALA A 62 -2.89 3.18 5.04
CA ALA A 62 -3.40 4.36 5.77
C ALA A 62 -4.93 4.50 5.68
N ASN A 63 -5.57 3.91 4.67
CA ASN A 63 -7.02 3.98 4.48
C ASN A 63 -7.79 2.89 5.22
N TYR A 64 -7.11 1.93 5.85
CA TYR A 64 -7.78 0.82 6.54
C TYR A 64 -8.55 1.28 7.77
N GLY A 65 -8.06 2.34 8.42
CA GLY A 65 -8.58 2.81 9.68
C GLY A 65 -7.61 3.76 10.37
N PHE A 66 -7.97 4.17 11.58
CA PHE A 66 -7.06 4.86 12.47
C PHE A 66 -6.98 4.13 13.82
N VAL A 67 -5.87 4.32 14.52
CA VAL A 67 -5.64 3.73 15.85
C VAL A 67 -5.59 4.85 16.88
N GLN A 68 -6.35 4.70 17.95
CA GLN A 68 -6.30 5.57 19.12
C GLN A 68 -6.39 4.72 20.38
N ASP A 69 -5.49 4.94 21.35
CA ASP A 69 -5.49 4.26 22.66
C ASP A 69 -5.60 2.73 22.56
N ASN A 70 -4.86 2.15 21.61
CA ASN A 70 -4.85 0.71 21.32
C ASN A 70 -6.20 0.14 20.79
N ILE A 71 -7.08 1.01 20.30
CA ILE A 71 -8.33 0.65 19.61
C ILE A 71 -8.19 0.99 18.13
N PHE A 72 -8.55 0.05 17.27
CA PHE A 72 -8.61 0.25 15.82
C PHE A 72 -10.04 0.58 15.38
N TYR A 73 -10.18 1.66 14.62
CA TYR A 73 -11.44 2.11 14.03
C TYR A 73 -11.35 1.92 12.52
N CYS A 74 -12.12 0.96 11.99
CA CYS A 74 -12.22 0.69 10.56
C CYS A 74 -12.93 1.87 9.86
N LEU A 75 -12.42 2.27 8.69
CA LEU A 75 -13.03 3.29 7.84
C LEU A 75 -13.91 2.68 6.75
#